data_AF-A0AAU5BAW7-F1
#
_entry.id   AF-A0AAU5BAW7-F1
#
_cell.length_a   1.000
_cell.length_b   1.000
_cell.length_c   1.000
_cell.angle_alpha   90.00
_cell.angle_beta   90.00
_cell.angle_gamma   90.00
#
_symmetry.space_group_name_H-M   'P 1'
#
loop_
_entity.id
_entity.type
_entity.pdbx_description
1 polymer ?
#
loop_
_entity_poly.entity_id
_entity_poly.type
_entity_poly.pdbx_seq_one_letter_code
_entity_poly.pdbx_strand_id
1 'polypeptide(L)'
;METTSRVDTDGTPSTDTAAAEGVPSARPAVVDGYLQASFPWYALDGAFTGPRRLTQVGRAADGTVQHGAIGHGDEPLARPDAGPEKERFAVVVTVASSPVRGSGDGTGTLEATTVSTAAWLAGSGLLACTWPQQLDHGLRDDWLDQQTEIAFELADELDGAPWSTLSLPVDGVPVEFHYRESEFGWVLAGSAQGVHLGAYGRGMSAYGLGFSAVEDVAAYA
;
A
#
# COMPACT_ATOMS: atom_id res chain seq x y z
N MET A 1 3.92 -48.34 62.04
CA MET A 1 5.06 -47.70 61.37
C MET A 1 4.45 -46.61 60.50
N GLU A 2 4.24 -45.37 60.95
CA GLU A 2 5.24 -44.28 61.19
C GLU A 2 6.19 -44.09 59.99
N THR A 3 6.52 -42.91 59.42
CA THR A 3 6.29 -41.48 59.74
C THR A 3 6.90 -40.61 58.59
N THR A 4 6.44 -39.35 58.44
CA THR A 4 7.05 -38.13 57.80
C THR A 4 7.36 -38.10 56.29
N SER A 5 6.92 -37.11 55.48
CA SER A 5 7.02 -35.62 55.54
C SER A 5 8.42 -35.06 55.28
N ARG A 6 8.58 -34.31 54.17
CA ARG A 6 9.43 -33.11 54.10
C ARG A 6 9.10 -32.23 52.90
N VAL A 7 9.04 -30.94 53.17
CA VAL A 7 8.93 -29.78 52.28
C VAL A 7 10.28 -29.05 52.30
N ASP A 8 10.50 -28.23 51.26
CA ASP A 8 11.53 -27.20 51.03
C ASP A 8 12.86 -27.63 50.38
N THR A 9 13.10 -27.08 49.18
CA THR A 9 14.18 -26.09 48.98
C THR A 9 13.88 -25.20 47.78
N ASP A 10 13.84 -23.92 48.09
CA ASP A 10 13.95 -22.74 47.24
C ASP A 10 15.02 -22.89 46.16
N GLY A 11 14.69 -22.53 44.92
CA GLY A 11 15.53 -22.72 43.75
C GLY A 11 15.16 -21.74 42.65
N THR A 12 15.67 -20.52 42.77
CA THR A 12 15.72 -19.48 41.74
C THR A 12 16.12 -20.06 40.38
N PRO A 13 15.39 -19.81 39.28
CA PRO A 13 15.98 -19.84 37.96
C PRO A 13 16.55 -18.45 37.68
N SER A 14 17.88 -18.40 37.72
CA SER A 14 18.68 -17.32 37.18
C SER A 14 18.24 -16.94 35.78
N THR A 15 18.22 -15.64 35.55
CA THR A 15 18.27 -14.95 34.27
C THR A 15 19.41 -15.55 33.43
N ASP A 16 19.08 -16.40 32.46
CA ASP A 16 19.95 -16.67 31.33
C ASP A 16 19.32 -16.04 30.10
N THR A 17 19.76 -14.81 29.85
CA THR A 17 19.62 -14.09 28.59
C THR A 17 20.39 -14.86 27.52
N ALA A 18 19.77 -15.87 26.93
CA ALA A 18 20.15 -16.35 25.63
C ALA A 18 19.72 -15.29 24.61
N ALA A 19 20.66 -14.43 24.23
CA ALA A 19 20.54 -13.52 23.11
C ALA A 19 20.19 -14.33 21.86
N ALA A 20 18.90 -14.37 21.52
CA ALA A 20 18.48 -14.67 20.17
C ALA A 20 18.95 -13.50 19.31
N GLU A 21 20.02 -13.73 18.54
CA GLU A 21 20.47 -12.82 17.49
C GLU A 21 19.25 -12.44 16.64
N GLY A 22 18.82 -11.20 16.81
CA GLY A 22 17.59 -10.70 16.23
C GLY A 22 17.69 -10.67 14.73
N VAL A 23 16.88 -11.49 14.05
CA VAL A 23 16.48 -11.22 12.67
C VAL A 23 15.99 -9.77 12.66
N PRO A 24 16.56 -8.87 11.83
CA PRO A 24 16.12 -7.48 11.80
C PRO A 24 14.61 -7.48 11.57
N SER A 25 13.88 -6.80 12.46
CA SER A 25 12.44 -6.63 12.32
C SER A 25 12.15 -6.11 10.90
N ALA A 26 11.21 -6.75 10.20
CA ALA A 26 10.83 -6.32 8.85
C ALA A 26 10.31 -4.87 8.84
N ARG A 27 9.87 -4.34 9.99
CA ARG A 27 9.32 -2.98 10.13
C ARG A 27 10.35 -1.87 9.91
N PRO A 28 11.52 -1.86 10.60
CA PRO A 28 12.63 -0.94 10.27
C PRO A 28 12.99 -0.91 8.79
N ALA A 29 13.10 -2.09 8.15
CA ALA A 29 13.47 -2.18 6.73
C ALA A 29 12.42 -1.58 5.79
N VAL A 30 11.13 -1.65 6.15
CA VAL A 30 10.05 -0.98 5.40
C VAL A 30 10.21 0.54 5.52
N VAL A 31 10.35 1.08 6.73
CA VAL A 31 10.50 2.53 6.97
C VAL A 31 11.72 3.10 6.23
N ASP A 32 12.85 2.39 6.27
CA ASP A 32 14.08 2.78 5.55
C ASP A 32 13.83 2.93 4.04
N GLY A 33 12.96 2.10 3.46
CA GLY A 33 12.56 2.21 2.06
C GLY A 33 11.85 3.53 1.75
N TYR A 34 10.98 4.02 2.64
CA TYR A 34 10.30 5.29 2.46
C TYR A 34 11.25 6.48 2.64
N LEU A 35 12.13 6.41 3.64
CA LEU A 35 13.11 7.48 3.91
C LEU A 35 14.14 7.66 2.78
N GLN A 36 14.35 6.64 1.94
CA GLN A 36 15.25 6.69 0.78
C GLN A 36 14.60 7.30 -0.47
N ALA A 37 13.31 7.61 -0.47
CA ALA A 37 12.64 8.20 -1.63
C ALA A 37 13.11 9.64 -1.88
N SER A 38 13.27 9.99 -3.16
CA SER A 38 13.64 11.34 -3.59
C SER A 38 12.44 12.26 -3.85
N PHE A 39 11.24 11.83 -3.45
CA PHE A 39 9.97 12.50 -3.68
C PHE A 39 9.11 12.44 -2.40
N PRO A 40 8.16 13.39 -2.23
CA PRO A 40 7.27 13.38 -1.07
C PRO A 40 6.29 12.21 -1.13
N TRP A 41 6.07 11.55 0.00
CA TRP A 41 4.98 10.59 0.16
C TRP A 41 3.68 11.32 0.47
N TYR A 42 2.56 10.81 -0.02
CA TYR A 42 1.23 11.33 0.28
C TYR A 42 0.39 10.33 1.07
N ALA A 43 -0.38 10.86 2.01
CA ALA A 43 -1.31 10.12 2.87
C ALA A 43 -2.61 10.91 3.05
N LEU A 44 -3.52 10.41 3.90
CA LEU A 44 -4.80 11.06 4.22
C LEU A 44 -4.74 11.86 5.54
N ASP A 45 -3.54 12.21 6.00
CA ASP A 45 -3.31 12.74 7.35
C ASP A 45 -4.00 14.07 7.65
N GLY A 46 -4.29 14.87 6.62
CA GLY A 46 -5.01 16.13 6.78
C GLY A 46 -6.40 16.00 7.42
N ALA A 47 -7.04 14.82 7.31
CA ALA A 47 -8.37 14.57 7.88
C ALA A 47 -8.49 13.21 8.60
N PHE A 48 -7.67 12.22 8.23
CA PHE A 48 -7.71 10.89 8.82
C PHE A 48 -6.83 10.83 10.07
N THR A 49 -7.33 10.28 11.18
CA THR A 49 -6.58 10.14 12.44
C THR A 49 -6.44 8.69 12.92
N GLY A 50 -6.90 7.72 12.14
CA GLY A 50 -6.86 6.29 12.50
C GLY A 50 -5.51 5.61 12.25
N PRO A 51 -5.44 4.27 12.27
CA PRO A 51 -4.19 3.55 12.03
C PRO A 51 -3.68 3.73 10.59
N ARG A 52 -2.36 3.89 10.44
CA ARG A 52 -1.65 3.86 9.16
C ARG A 52 -0.81 2.60 9.06
N ARG A 53 -0.54 2.15 7.84
CA ARG A 53 0.33 1.02 7.55
C ARG A 53 1.15 1.30 6.30
N LEU A 54 2.46 1.12 6.40
CA LEU A 54 3.36 1.18 5.26
C LEU A 54 3.38 -0.17 4.56
N THR A 55 3.24 -0.17 3.22
CA THR A 55 3.51 -1.35 2.40
C THR A 55 4.98 -1.37 1.97
N GLN A 56 5.47 -2.48 1.43
CA GLN A 56 6.78 -2.50 0.79
C GLN A 56 6.84 -1.49 -0.38
N VAL A 57 7.99 -0.81 -0.53
CA VAL A 57 8.25 0.09 -1.66
C VAL A 57 8.72 -0.69 -2.89
N GLY A 58 8.31 -0.25 -4.07
CA GLY A 58 8.84 -0.70 -5.35
C GLY A 58 10.10 0.07 -5.72
N ARG A 59 11.12 -0.64 -6.22
CA ARG A 59 12.41 -0.07 -6.63
C ARG A 59 12.74 -0.45 -8.07
N ALA A 60 13.44 0.46 -8.75
CA ALA A 60 14.10 0.16 -10.01
C ALA A 60 15.28 -0.80 -9.80
N ALA A 61 15.82 -1.34 -10.90
CA ALA A 61 17.00 -2.22 -10.87
C ALA A 61 18.25 -1.56 -10.27
N ASP A 62 18.36 -0.23 -10.37
CA ASP A 62 19.44 0.57 -9.76
C ASP A 62 19.22 0.84 -8.25
N GLY A 63 18.13 0.33 -7.67
CA GLY A 63 17.77 0.49 -6.26
C GLY A 63 16.98 1.76 -5.93
N THR A 64 16.73 2.63 -6.91
CA THR A 64 15.94 3.86 -6.74
C THR A 64 14.49 3.51 -6.43
N VAL A 65 13.94 4.12 -5.37
CA VAL A 65 12.52 3.98 -5.01
C VAL A 65 11.66 4.63 -6.10
N GLN A 66 10.69 3.89 -6.62
CA GLN A 66 9.80 4.35 -7.69
C GLN A 66 8.36 4.57 -7.21
N HIS A 67 7.89 3.75 -6.27
CA HIS A 67 6.54 3.86 -5.74
C HIS A 67 6.42 3.17 -4.39
N GLY A 68 5.34 3.42 -3.69
CA GLY A 68 5.00 2.85 -2.39
C GLY A 68 3.56 3.20 -2.03
N ALA A 69 3.04 2.57 -0.97
CA ALA A 69 1.64 2.76 -0.59
C ALA A 69 1.44 2.83 0.92
N ILE A 70 0.53 3.72 1.32
CA ILE A 70 0.19 3.97 2.73
C ILE A 70 -1.29 3.64 2.92
N GLY A 71 -1.54 2.58 3.69
CA GLY A 71 -2.88 2.14 4.06
C GLY A 71 -3.43 2.89 5.26
N HIS A 72 -4.73 3.15 5.25
CA HIS A 72 -5.48 3.85 6.28
C HIS A 72 -6.70 3.01 6.66
N GLY A 73 -6.99 2.90 7.96
CA GLY A 73 -8.18 2.21 8.46
C GLY A 73 -7.95 0.73 8.69
N ASP A 74 -8.94 -0.11 8.41
CA ASP A 74 -8.85 -1.57 8.61
C ASP A 74 -7.82 -2.19 7.67
N GLU A 75 -7.14 -3.24 8.09
CA GLU A 75 -6.23 -3.97 7.19
C GLU A 75 -7.07 -4.64 6.10
N PRO A 76 -6.73 -4.46 4.79
CA PRO A 76 -7.46 -5.14 3.73
C PRO A 76 -7.34 -6.65 3.93
N LEU A 77 -8.46 -7.30 4.27
CA LEU A 77 -8.51 -8.74 4.43
C LEU A 77 -8.95 -9.34 3.09
N ALA A 78 -8.27 -10.40 2.68
CA ALA A 78 -8.65 -11.21 1.55
C ALA A 78 -9.90 -12.08 1.87
N ARG A 79 -11.05 -11.46 2.17
CA ARG A 79 -12.28 -12.17 2.58
C ARG A 79 -13.51 -11.74 1.76
N PRO A 80 -14.07 -12.62 0.91
CA PRO A 80 -15.27 -12.29 0.12
C PRO A 80 -16.54 -12.11 0.97
N ASP A 81 -16.63 -12.73 2.15
CA ASP A 81 -17.83 -12.67 3.03
C ASP A 81 -17.79 -11.52 4.05
N ALA A 82 -16.70 -10.74 4.07
CA ALA A 82 -16.66 -9.50 4.81
C ALA A 82 -17.44 -8.46 4.00
N GLY A 83 -18.76 -8.39 4.22
CA GLY A 83 -19.58 -7.33 3.60
C GLY A 83 -18.93 -5.95 3.79
N PRO A 84 -19.22 -4.97 2.91
CA PRO A 84 -18.50 -3.69 2.83
C PRO A 84 -18.46 -2.89 4.15
N GLU A 85 -19.35 -3.20 5.09
CA GLU A 85 -19.36 -2.64 6.45
C GLU A 85 -18.19 -3.09 7.34
N LYS A 86 -17.52 -4.21 7.01
CA LYS A 86 -16.47 -4.83 7.83
C LYS A 86 -15.05 -4.46 7.41
N GLU A 87 -14.85 -3.87 6.24
CA GLU A 87 -13.54 -3.50 5.70
C GLU A 87 -13.57 -2.03 5.32
N ARG A 88 -13.26 -1.14 6.26
CA ARG A 88 -13.21 0.31 6.02
C ARG A 88 -11.77 0.74 5.89
N PHE A 89 -11.29 0.74 4.65
CA PHE A 89 -9.91 1.08 4.34
C PHE A 89 -9.78 1.96 3.09
N ALA A 90 -8.66 2.68 3.04
CA ALA A 90 -8.20 3.39 1.86
C ALA A 90 -6.68 3.31 1.82
N VAL A 91 -6.12 3.09 0.64
CA VAL A 91 -4.68 3.00 0.43
C VAL A 91 -4.29 4.07 -0.58
N VAL A 92 -3.30 4.89 -0.22
CA VAL A 92 -2.73 5.91 -1.10
C VAL A 92 -1.44 5.38 -1.67
N VAL A 93 -1.37 5.29 -2.99
CA VAL A 93 -0.18 4.94 -3.77
C VAL A 93 0.47 6.23 -4.25
N THR A 94 1.75 6.40 -3.95
CA THR A 94 2.55 7.49 -4.52
C THR A 94 3.55 6.90 -5.51
N VAL A 95 3.62 7.49 -6.70
CA VAL A 95 4.54 7.11 -7.78
C VAL A 95 5.41 8.31 -8.10
N ALA A 96 6.74 8.12 -8.09
CA ALA A 96 7.69 9.14 -8.49
C ALA A 96 7.39 9.59 -9.93
N SER A 97 7.35 10.90 -10.20
CA SER A 97 7.31 11.36 -11.59
C SER A 97 8.70 11.19 -12.22
N SER A 98 8.77 10.38 -13.27
CA SER A 98 9.95 10.24 -14.11
C SER A 98 9.58 10.44 -15.56
N PRO A 99 10.28 11.33 -16.30
CA PRO A 99 10.23 11.30 -17.75
C PRO A 99 10.88 10.01 -18.28
N VAL A 100 10.65 9.71 -19.56
CA VAL A 100 11.36 8.65 -20.28
C VAL A 100 12.87 8.90 -20.17
N ARG A 101 13.64 7.91 -19.72
CA ARG A 101 15.09 8.01 -19.61
C ARG A 101 15.78 6.71 -20.02
N GLY A 102 17.02 6.81 -20.49
CA GLY A 102 17.85 5.62 -20.73
C GLY A 102 18.10 4.86 -19.43
N SER A 103 18.05 3.53 -19.49
CA SER A 103 18.45 2.68 -18.36
C SER A 103 19.94 2.90 -18.06
N GLY A 104 20.31 2.96 -16.78
CA GLY A 104 21.68 3.25 -16.34
C GLY A 104 22.72 2.23 -16.77
N ASP A 105 22.29 1.04 -17.18
CA ASP A 105 23.12 -0.04 -17.73
C ASP A 105 23.23 -0.03 -19.27
N GLY A 106 22.56 0.93 -19.93
CA GLY A 106 22.59 1.08 -21.39
C GLY A 106 21.85 -0.02 -22.17
N THR A 107 21.07 -0.89 -21.50
CA THR A 107 20.42 -2.04 -22.14
C THR A 107 18.95 -1.79 -22.52
N GLY A 108 18.36 -0.67 -22.11
CA GLY A 108 16.96 -0.35 -22.40
C GLY A 108 16.57 1.09 -22.08
N THR A 109 15.28 1.39 -22.24
CA THR A 109 14.65 2.67 -21.89
C THR A 109 13.67 2.42 -20.74
N LEU A 110 13.73 3.26 -19.70
CA LEU A 110 12.71 3.29 -18.66
C LEU A 110 11.55 4.17 -19.15
N GLU A 111 10.35 3.61 -19.19
CA GLU A 111 9.14 4.35 -19.57
C GLU A 111 8.83 5.46 -18.57
N ALA A 112 8.13 6.48 -19.06
CA ALA A 112 7.65 7.54 -18.20
C ALA A 112 6.59 6.98 -17.26
N THR A 113 6.68 7.36 -15.99
CA THR A 113 5.55 7.16 -15.07
C THR A 113 4.45 8.14 -15.42
N THR A 114 3.20 7.69 -15.41
CA THR A 114 2.04 8.52 -15.74
C THR A 114 0.94 8.36 -14.69
N VAL A 115 -0.15 9.13 -14.85
CA VAL A 115 -1.38 8.90 -14.07
C VAL A 115 -1.94 7.50 -14.30
N SER A 116 -1.81 6.95 -15.52
CA SER A 116 -2.16 5.57 -15.81
C SER A 116 -1.33 4.57 -15.00
N THR A 117 -0.04 4.80 -14.80
CA THR A 117 0.78 3.96 -13.90
C THR A 117 0.22 3.96 -12.47
N ALA A 118 -0.19 5.13 -11.97
CA ALA A 118 -0.79 5.26 -10.64
C ALA A 118 -2.18 4.59 -10.56
N ALA A 119 -3.00 4.73 -11.60
CA ALA A 119 -4.30 4.07 -11.72
C ALA A 119 -4.14 2.54 -11.74
N TRP A 120 -3.18 2.04 -12.51
CA TRP A 120 -2.87 0.61 -12.60
C TRP A 120 -2.43 0.06 -11.24
N LEU A 121 -1.47 0.70 -10.55
CA LEU A 121 -1.01 0.25 -9.23
C LEU A 121 -2.15 0.26 -8.19
N ALA A 122 -3.02 1.27 -8.23
CA ALA A 122 -4.17 1.34 -7.35
C ALA A 122 -5.23 0.27 -7.67
N GLY A 123 -5.51 0.04 -8.96
CA GLY A 123 -6.41 -1.02 -9.43
C GLY A 123 -5.92 -2.40 -9.05
N SER A 124 -4.67 -2.72 -9.34
CA SER A 124 -4.03 -3.99 -8.96
C SER A 124 -4.01 -4.18 -7.45
N GLY A 125 -3.79 -3.12 -6.66
CA GLY A 125 -3.87 -3.17 -5.20
C GLY A 125 -5.28 -3.51 -4.70
N LEU A 126 -6.32 -2.88 -5.26
CA LEU A 126 -7.71 -3.19 -4.93
C LEU A 126 -8.06 -4.64 -5.27
N LEU A 127 -7.65 -5.11 -6.45
CA LEU A 127 -7.90 -6.47 -6.91
C LEU A 127 -7.12 -7.50 -6.10
N ALA A 128 -5.87 -7.22 -5.70
CA ALA A 128 -5.13 -8.11 -4.80
C ALA A 128 -5.84 -8.32 -3.45
N CYS A 129 -6.66 -7.36 -3.01
CA CYS A 129 -7.49 -7.48 -1.81
C CYS A 129 -8.78 -8.30 -2.04
N THR A 130 -9.10 -8.68 -3.28
CA THR A 130 -10.32 -9.42 -3.64
C THR A 130 -10.02 -10.89 -3.93
N TRP A 131 -9.93 -11.72 -2.90
CA TRP A 131 -9.47 -13.12 -3.05
C TRP A 131 -10.59 -14.15 -3.26
N PRO A 132 -10.50 -15.08 -4.24
CA PRO A 132 -11.30 -16.30 -4.28
C PRO A 132 -10.64 -17.42 -3.45
N GLN A 133 -11.23 -17.78 -2.32
CA GLN A 133 -10.65 -18.60 -1.23
C GLN A 133 -10.16 -20.04 -1.55
N GLN A 134 -10.13 -20.51 -2.79
CA GLN A 134 -9.83 -21.92 -3.11
C GLN A 134 -8.80 -22.16 -4.24
N LEU A 135 -8.07 -21.15 -4.70
CA LEU A 135 -7.09 -21.33 -5.78
C LEU A 135 -5.74 -21.80 -5.22
N ASP A 136 -5.17 -22.85 -5.84
CA ASP A 136 -3.78 -23.23 -5.64
C ASP A 136 -2.83 -22.11 -6.11
N HIS A 137 -1.52 -22.25 -5.88
CA HIS A 137 -0.57 -21.17 -6.17
C HIS A 137 -0.46 -20.83 -7.66
N GLY A 138 -0.60 -21.80 -8.57
CA GLY A 138 -0.54 -21.51 -10.01
C GLY A 138 -1.78 -20.76 -10.46
N LEU A 139 -2.94 -21.20 -9.99
CA LEU A 139 -4.21 -20.56 -10.31
C LEU A 139 -4.38 -19.18 -9.64
N ARG A 140 -3.68 -18.96 -8.51
CA ARG A 140 -3.48 -17.62 -7.91
C ARG A 140 -2.72 -16.72 -8.87
N ASP A 141 -1.59 -17.19 -9.37
CA ASP A 141 -0.70 -16.36 -10.19
C ASP A 141 -1.39 -16.05 -11.52
N ASP A 142 -2.02 -17.04 -12.16
CA ASP A 142 -2.82 -16.84 -13.38
C ASP A 142 -3.98 -15.85 -13.16
N TRP A 143 -4.63 -15.90 -11.99
CA TRP A 143 -5.72 -14.99 -11.65
C TRP A 143 -5.20 -13.57 -11.39
N LEU A 144 -4.08 -13.42 -10.69
CA LEU A 144 -3.42 -12.13 -10.47
C LEU A 144 -2.95 -11.53 -11.80
N ASP A 145 -2.39 -12.34 -12.70
CA ASP A 145 -1.96 -11.90 -14.02
C ASP A 145 -3.16 -11.40 -14.85
N GLN A 146 -4.27 -12.13 -14.86
CA GLN A 146 -5.51 -11.69 -15.51
C GLN A 146 -6.06 -10.39 -14.91
N GLN A 147 -6.07 -10.26 -13.58
CA GLN A 147 -6.51 -9.03 -12.91
C GLN A 147 -5.57 -7.85 -13.21
N THR A 148 -4.28 -8.14 -13.37
CA THR A 148 -3.25 -7.16 -13.70
C THR A 148 -3.37 -6.67 -15.14
N GLU A 149 -3.70 -7.57 -16.07
CA GLU A 149 -4.03 -7.23 -17.47
C GLU A 149 -5.30 -6.37 -17.53
N ILE A 150 -6.35 -6.75 -16.78
CA ILE A 150 -7.58 -5.94 -16.68
C ILE A 150 -7.29 -4.56 -16.09
N ALA A 151 -6.48 -4.48 -15.03
CA ALA A 151 -6.06 -3.20 -14.46
C ALA A 151 -5.29 -2.36 -15.49
N PHE A 152 -4.53 -3.00 -16.38
CA PHE A 152 -3.75 -2.33 -17.42
C PHE A 152 -4.66 -1.73 -18.49
N GLU A 153 -5.57 -2.53 -19.05
CA GLU A 153 -6.57 -2.06 -20.01
C GLU A 153 -7.40 -0.91 -19.43
N LEU A 154 -7.78 -1.00 -18.16
CA LEU A 154 -8.55 0.04 -17.47
C LEU A 154 -7.75 1.33 -17.27
N ALA A 155 -6.43 1.25 -17.11
CA ALA A 155 -5.59 2.41 -16.90
C ALA A 155 -5.21 3.14 -18.21
N ASP A 156 -5.37 2.50 -19.37
CA ASP A 156 -4.94 3.05 -20.66
C ASP A 156 -5.88 4.18 -21.15
N GLU A 157 -7.20 4.09 -20.88
CA GLU A 157 -8.20 5.07 -21.33
C GLU A 157 -8.87 5.81 -20.16
N LEU A 158 -8.12 6.64 -19.43
CA LEU A 158 -8.62 7.37 -18.25
C LEU A 158 -9.65 8.47 -18.57
N ASP A 159 -9.72 8.94 -19.82
CA ASP A 159 -10.67 9.97 -20.26
C ASP A 159 -12.03 9.38 -20.71
N GLY A 160 -12.10 8.06 -20.84
CA GLY A 160 -13.28 7.33 -21.30
C GLY A 160 -14.09 6.73 -20.15
N ALA A 161 -15.35 6.37 -20.44
CA ALA A 161 -16.11 5.53 -19.53
C ALA A 161 -15.36 4.18 -19.31
N PRO A 162 -15.32 3.63 -18.08
CA PRO A 162 -16.15 3.98 -16.92
C PRO A 162 -15.55 5.03 -15.98
N TRP A 163 -14.49 5.74 -16.36
CA TRP A 163 -13.90 6.78 -15.54
C TRP A 163 -14.76 8.05 -15.54
N SER A 164 -14.70 8.76 -14.43
CA SER A 164 -15.28 10.08 -14.22
C SER A 164 -14.25 10.97 -13.54
N THR A 165 -14.52 12.27 -13.40
CA THR A 165 -13.62 13.18 -12.70
C THR A 165 -14.13 13.51 -11.30
N LEU A 166 -13.21 13.56 -10.34
CA LEU A 166 -13.46 13.95 -8.96
C LEU A 166 -12.41 14.98 -8.54
N SER A 167 -12.85 16.12 -8.02
CA SER A 167 -11.95 17.13 -7.48
C SER A 167 -11.74 16.91 -5.98
N LEU A 168 -10.50 16.66 -5.58
CA LEU A 168 -10.11 16.40 -4.19
C LEU A 168 -8.95 17.33 -3.79
N PRO A 169 -8.89 17.78 -2.53
CA PRO A 169 -7.79 18.59 -2.06
C PRO A 169 -6.50 17.78 -1.94
N VAL A 170 -5.40 18.32 -2.47
CA VAL A 170 -4.02 17.89 -2.21
C VAL A 170 -3.29 19.07 -1.59
N ASP A 171 -2.81 18.92 -0.36
CA ASP A 171 -2.22 20.00 0.44
C ASP A 171 -3.15 21.24 0.52
N GLY A 172 -4.47 20.99 0.57
CA GLY A 172 -5.51 22.01 0.60
C GLY A 172 -5.85 22.65 -0.76
N VAL A 173 -5.16 22.29 -1.84
CA VAL A 173 -5.43 22.78 -3.21
C VAL A 173 -6.31 21.79 -3.96
N PRO A 174 -7.42 22.21 -4.59
CA PRO A 174 -8.23 21.31 -5.42
C PRO A 174 -7.44 20.77 -6.61
N VAL A 175 -7.42 19.45 -6.76
CA VAL A 175 -6.78 18.72 -7.86
C VAL A 175 -7.81 17.77 -8.48
N GLU A 176 -7.78 17.63 -9.80
CA GLU A 176 -8.63 16.69 -10.52
C GLU A 176 -8.03 15.28 -10.50
N PHE A 177 -8.88 14.30 -10.20
CA PHE A 177 -8.56 12.88 -10.25
C PHE A 177 -9.52 12.17 -11.19
N HIS A 178 -9.01 11.22 -11.95
CA HIS A 178 -9.84 10.18 -12.57
C HIS A 178 -10.35 9.27 -11.46
N TYR A 179 -11.63 8.97 -11.46
CA TYR A 179 -12.32 8.22 -10.41
C TYR A 179 -13.25 7.19 -11.03
N ARG A 180 -13.26 6.00 -10.45
CA ARG A 180 -14.14 4.90 -10.84
C ARG A 180 -14.56 4.11 -9.60
N GLU A 181 -15.81 3.68 -9.60
CA GLU A 181 -16.36 2.76 -8.62
C GLU A 181 -16.70 1.40 -9.28
N SER A 182 -16.62 0.34 -8.50
CA SER A 182 -16.95 -1.03 -8.87
C SER A 182 -17.58 -1.75 -7.68
N GLU A 183 -18.08 -2.97 -7.89
CA GLU A 183 -18.58 -3.82 -6.80
C GLU A 183 -17.49 -4.13 -5.75
N PHE A 184 -16.21 -4.06 -6.13
CA PHE A 184 -15.08 -4.37 -5.25
C PHE A 184 -14.61 -3.17 -4.42
N GLY A 185 -15.07 -1.97 -4.74
CA GLY A 185 -14.58 -0.71 -4.17
C GLY A 185 -14.32 0.33 -5.25
N TRP A 186 -13.54 1.34 -4.90
CA TRP A 186 -13.23 2.45 -5.80
C TRP A 186 -11.74 2.59 -6.04
N VAL A 187 -11.41 3.21 -7.17
CA VAL A 187 -10.04 3.59 -7.57
C VAL A 187 -10.08 5.04 -8.02
N LEU A 188 -9.03 5.78 -7.71
CA LEU A 188 -8.76 7.09 -8.29
C LEU A 188 -7.30 7.26 -8.65
N ALA A 189 -7.02 8.13 -9.62
CA ALA A 189 -5.66 8.49 -9.99
C ALA A 189 -5.56 9.94 -10.49
N GLY A 190 -4.47 10.61 -10.15
CA GLY A 190 -4.22 12.00 -10.51
C GLY A 190 -2.73 12.35 -10.39
N SER A 191 -2.41 13.62 -10.55
CA SER A 191 -1.04 14.13 -10.37
C SER A 191 -1.00 15.22 -9.32
N ALA A 192 0.05 15.24 -8.51
CA ALA A 192 0.35 16.28 -7.54
C ALA A 192 1.84 16.58 -7.56
N GLN A 193 2.26 17.80 -7.24
CA GLN A 193 3.65 18.27 -7.08
C GLN A 193 4.79 17.27 -7.38
N GLY A 194 5.02 16.92 -8.66
CA GLY A 194 6.13 16.06 -9.08
C GLY A 194 5.97 14.55 -8.81
N VAL A 195 4.76 14.08 -8.51
CA VAL A 195 4.37 12.68 -8.33
C VAL A 195 3.03 12.37 -9.00
N HIS A 196 2.77 11.09 -9.26
CA HIS A 196 1.43 10.60 -9.57
C HIS A 196 0.86 9.93 -8.34
N LEU A 197 -0.42 10.20 -8.07
CA LEU A 197 -1.15 9.65 -6.94
C LEU A 197 -2.18 8.68 -7.46
N GLY A 198 -2.17 7.47 -6.92
CA GLY A 198 -3.25 6.51 -7.04
C GLY A 198 -3.88 6.34 -5.66
N ALA A 199 -5.17 6.03 -5.58
CA ALA A 199 -5.74 5.53 -4.35
C ALA A 199 -6.85 4.54 -4.64
N TYR A 200 -7.05 3.62 -3.70
CA TYR A 200 -8.15 2.68 -3.74
C TYR A 200 -8.70 2.43 -2.35
N GLY A 201 -9.95 1.99 -2.27
CA GLY A 201 -10.56 1.70 -0.98
C GLY A 201 -11.90 0.99 -1.07
N ARG A 202 -12.34 0.54 0.09
CA ARG A 202 -13.64 -0.11 0.34
C ARG A 202 -14.15 0.33 1.70
N GLY A 203 -15.48 0.47 1.82
CA GLY A 203 -16.14 0.83 3.08
C GLY A 203 -15.91 2.26 3.57
N MET A 204 -14.82 2.91 3.15
CA MET A 204 -14.62 4.36 3.23
C MET A 204 -15.01 5.02 1.91
N SER A 205 -15.59 6.21 1.98
CA SER A 205 -15.94 6.98 0.79
C SER A 205 -14.70 7.60 0.16
N ALA A 206 -14.61 7.55 -1.18
CA ALA A 206 -13.63 8.35 -1.93
C ALA A 206 -13.95 9.86 -1.86
N TYR A 207 -15.23 10.19 -1.67
CA TYR A 207 -15.71 11.55 -1.61
C TYR A 207 -15.30 12.17 -0.26
N GLY A 208 -14.55 13.27 -0.32
CA GLY A 208 -14.06 13.98 0.87
C GLY A 208 -12.71 13.50 1.39
N LEU A 209 -12.02 12.63 0.64
CA LEU A 209 -10.59 12.39 0.89
C LEU A 209 -9.80 13.68 0.68
N GLY A 210 -8.81 13.90 1.54
CA GLY A 210 -7.83 14.96 1.36
C GLY A 210 -6.44 14.38 1.47
N PHE A 211 -5.64 14.59 0.43
CA PHE A 211 -4.26 14.15 0.38
C PHE A 211 -3.37 15.21 1.00
N SER A 212 -2.41 14.78 1.81
CA SER A 212 -1.39 15.64 2.38
C SER A 212 -0.03 14.97 2.27
N ALA A 213 1.00 15.75 1.99
CA ALA A 213 2.36 15.28 2.11
C ALA A 213 2.62 14.76 3.54
N VAL A 214 3.30 13.62 3.65
CA VAL A 214 3.66 13.01 4.94
C VAL A 214 4.80 13.79 5.57
N GLU A 215 4.57 14.33 6.78
CA GLU A 215 5.59 15.08 7.52
C GLU A 215 6.64 14.16 8.16
N ASP A 216 6.21 13.04 8.74
CA ASP A 216 7.07 12.08 9.42
C ASP A 216 6.60 10.64 9.15
N VAL A 217 7.29 9.95 8.23
CA VAL A 217 6.98 8.55 7.89
C VAL A 217 7.30 7.60 9.05
N ALA A 218 8.25 7.95 9.92
CA ALA A 218 8.62 7.11 11.05
C ALA A 218 7.49 7.03 12.10
N ALA A 219 6.57 7.99 12.09
CA ALA A 219 5.38 7.97 12.96
C ALA A 219 4.40 6.82 12.64
N TYR A 220 4.56 6.13 11.52
CA TYR A 220 3.72 5.00 11.12
C TYR A 220 4.31 3.62 11.52
N ALA A 221 5.44 3.58 12.21
CA ALA A 221 6.19 2.37 12.55
C ALA A 221 5.74 1.67 13.85
#